data_AF-A0A328DLA7-F1
#
_entry.id   AF-A0A328DLA7-F1
#
_cell.length_a   1.000
_cell.length_b   1.000
_cell.length_c   1.000
_cell.angle_alpha   90.00
_cell.angle_beta   90.00
_cell.angle_gamma   90.00
#
_symmetry.space_group_name_H-M   'P 1'
#
loop_
_entity.id
_entity.type
_entity.pdbx_description
1 polymer ?
#
loop_
_entity_poly.entity_id
_entity_poly.type
_entity_poly.pdbx_seq_one_letter_code
_entity_poly.pdbx_strand_id
1 'polypeptide(L)'
;MADAGKKKNVAIASVAAVLLVACVVAATLSVTNKKGAGGAHVSTSTKAVHAICATTDYKETCETSLTEAKNTSNPKELIEVAFNAAMKNLSDAISHSVLLKEAAKDPRTSGALDTCKELLDDSVDDLKRSFDKVEGFDMDKIEEYADDLKVWLSGAISHQQACLDAFENTTGDAGEKMKKFLKFAGELTSNGLAMVTQFSDVLQTLEIPGMKRRLLAHDEADGGGFADAGRRLLAADIKANAVVAQDGSGDYKTINEALKAVPPKNNDTYVIKIKAGVYKEQVMVPRKMNKIVFVGDGPTATKITGSLNFIDGVNTYRTATVAIQGDGFMARDIGFENSAGANKHQAVALRVSADNAIFYNCHIDAYQDTLYTHSYRQYYRDCTISGTIDFIFGDAAAVFQNCKMVVRKPLENQACMVTAQGRKDHRGVGGLVLQNCEIIPDAAIKGANPPVQVFLGRPWKEFSRTIIMQSFIDGFIDPTGWSPWMGTFGLDTCWYAEYNNRGAGADTSKRVDWKGYQKQVSPQVASQFTAGVYLQGDDWIKPTGIPYDSGMVKTA
;
A
#
# COMPACT_ATOMS: atom_id res chain seq x y z
N MET A 1 45.77 -7.31 1.35
CA MET A 1 44.99 -6.42 0.44
C MET A 1 44.54 -7.08 -0.88
N ALA A 2 45.04 -8.26 -1.27
CA ALA A 2 44.63 -8.93 -2.52
C ALA A 2 43.37 -9.83 -2.42
N ASP A 3 42.85 -10.07 -1.21
CA ASP A 3 41.79 -11.08 -0.97
C ASP A 3 40.37 -10.48 -0.95
N ALA A 4 40.23 -9.18 -0.65
CA ALA A 4 38.94 -8.48 -0.65
C ALA A 4 38.38 -8.25 -2.07
N GLY A 5 39.25 -8.06 -3.07
CA GLY A 5 38.85 -7.89 -4.47
C GLY A 5 38.37 -9.18 -5.14
N LYS A 6 38.87 -10.34 -4.70
CA LYS A 6 38.45 -11.65 -5.23
C LYS A 6 37.06 -12.06 -4.74
N LYS A 7 36.73 -11.83 -3.46
CA LYS A 7 35.39 -12.12 -2.91
C LYS A 7 34.29 -11.27 -3.56
N LYS A 8 34.57 -9.99 -3.85
CA LYS A 8 33.64 -9.09 -4.55
C LYS A 8 33.35 -9.56 -5.99
N ASN A 9 34.36 -10.02 -6.71
CA ASN A 9 34.21 -10.51 -8.09
C ASN A 9 33.51 -11.89 -8.17
N VAL A 10 33.64 -12.74 -7.15
CA VAL A 10 32.96 -14.05 -7.08
C VAL A 10 31.47 -13.88 -6.71
N ALA A 11 31.12 -12.90 -5.87
CA ALA A 11 29.73 -12.53 -5.59
C ALA A 11 29.03 -11.92 -6.83
N ILE A 12 29.73 -11.06 -7.59
CA ILE A 12 29.20 -10.45 -8.82
C ILE A 12 28.95 -11.50 -9.91
N ALA A 13 29.84 -12.49 -10.06
CA ALA A 13 29.69 -13.56 -11.04
C ALA A 13 28.55 -14.54 -10.69
N SER A 14 28.27 -14.77 -9.40
CA SER A 14 27.21 -15.67 -8.95
C SER A 14 25.81 -15.06 -9.06
N VAL A 15 25.64 -13.76 -8.74
CA VAL A 15 24.37 -13.03 -8.96
C VAL A 15 24.04 -12.94 -10.45
N ALA A 16 25.03 -12.61 -11.29
CA ALA A 16 24.86 -12.52 -12.74
C ALA A 16 24.55 -13.89 -13.36
N ALA A 17 25.16 -14.98 -12.87
CA ALA A 17 24.85 -16.33 -13.32
C ALA A 17 23.46 -16.79 -12.89
N VAL A 18 22.98 -16.43 -11.70
CA VAL A 18 21.64 -16.80 -11.23
C VAL A 18 20.54 -16.00 -11.94
N LEU A 19 20.74 -14.70 -12.20
CA LEU A 19 19.82 -13.90 -13.03
C LEU A 19 19.82 -14.36 -14.49
N LEU A 20 20.99 -14.69 -15.06
CA LEU A 20 21.07 -15.30 -16.40
C LEU A 20 20.39 -16.67 -16.42
N VAL A 21 20.56 -17.51 -15.40
CA VAL A 21 19.90 -18.81 -15.32
C VAL A 21 18.39 -18.64 -15.14
N ALA A 22 17.91 -17.70 -14.33
CA ALA A 22 16.47 -17.41 -14.20
C ALA A 22 15.86 -16.90 -15.52
N CYS A 23 16.54 -15.99 -16.22
CA CYS A 23 16.11 -15.50 -17.54
C CYS A 23 16.24 -16.57 -18.63
N VAL A 24 17.26 -17.43 -18.61
CA VAL A 24 17.46 -18.52 -19.57
C VAL A 24 16.50 -19.68 -19.30
N VAL A 25 16.20 -20.01 -18.05
CA VAL A 25 15.18 -21.03 -17.68
C VAL A 25 13.78 -20.54 -18.07
N ALA A 26 13.46 -19.27 -17.85
CA ALA A 26 12.21 -18.69 -18.34
C ALA A 26 12.10 -18.64 -19.88
N ALA A 27 13.20 -18.30 -20.56
CA ALA A 27 13.26 -18.30 -22.02
C ALA A 27 13.14 -19.72 -22.60
N THR A 28 13.78 -20.72 -22.00
CA THR A 28 13.72 -22.12 -22.45
C THR A 28 12.36 -22.78 -22.21
N LEU A 29 11.66 -22.42 -21.13
CA LEU A 29 10.27 -22.83 -20.89
C LEU A 29 9.27 -22.14 -21.84
N SER A 30 9.59 -20.94 -22.33
CA SER A 30 8.74 -20.21 -23.29
C SER A 30 8.99 -20.62 -24.75
N VAL A 31 10.22 -21.05 -25.09
CA VAL A 31 10.64 -21.38 -26.46
C VAL A 31 10.30 -22.81 -26.88
N THR A 32 9.86 -23.68 -25.95
CA THR A 32 9.44 -25.04 -26.30
C THR A 32 8.18 -25.12 -27.17
N ASN A 33 7.49 -24.00 -27.45
CA ASN A 33 6.26 -23.97 -28.25
C ASN A 33 6.33 -23.30 -29.63
N LYS A 34 7.50 -22.89 -30.14
CA LYS A 34 7.61 -22.44 -31.55
C LYS A 34 8.89 -22.92 -32.22
N LYS A 35 8.80 -24.04 -32.96
CA LYS A 35 9.74 -24.36 -34.04
C LYS A 35 9.31 -23.61 -35.30
N GLY A 36 10.13 -22.66 -35.75
CA GLY A 36 10.00 -22.00 -37.05
C GLY A 36 11.26 -21.21 -37.37
N ALA A 37 11.95 -21.63 -38.43
CA ALA A 37 13.28 -21.18 -38.83
C ALA A 37 13.29 -19.80 -39.53
N GLY A 38 14.41 -19.08 -39.41
CA GLY A 38 14.73 -17.90 -40.21
C GLY A 38 15.88 -17.09 -39.58
N GLY A 39 17.08 -17.18 -40.16
CA GLY A 39 18.30 -16.58 -39.63
C GLY A 39 18.39 -15.07 -39.81
N ALA A 40 18.73 -14.38 -38.73
CA ALA A 40 19.47 -13.12 -38.69
C ALA A 40 20.44 -13.21 -37.51
N HIS A 41 21.68 -12.72 -37.66
CA HIS A 41 22.67 -12.76 -36.59
C HIS A 41 22.34 -11.67 -35.55
N VAL A 42 21.30 -11.92 -34.74
CA VAL A 42 20.88 -11.04 -33.65
C VAL A 42 22.02 -10.94 -32.63
N SER A 43 22.44 -9.72 -32.28
CA SER A 43 23.52 -9.50 -31.32
C SER A 43 23.18 -10.11 -29.95
N THR A 44 24.19 -10.49 -29.19
CA THR A 44 24.05 -11.01 -27.83
C THR A 44 23.32 -10.04 -26.90
N SER A 45 23.49 -8.72 -27.11
CA SER A 45 22.75 -7.67 -26.39
C SER A 45 21.23 -7.74 -26.66
N THR A 46 20.81 -7.86 -27.92
CA THR A 46 19.39 -7.94 -28.28
C THR A 46 18.73 -9.21 -27.74
N LYS A 47 19.45 -10.34 -27.70
CA LYS A 47 18.94 -11.58 -27.07
C LYS A 47 18.75 -11.44 -25.55
N ALA A 48 19.66 -10.76 -24.87
CA ALA A 48 19.55 -10.50 -23.43
C ALA A 48 18.34 -9.60 -23.12
N VAL A 49 18.13 -8.54 -23.91
CA VAL A 49 16.96 -7.65 -23.80
C VAL A 49 15.65 -8.40 -23.99
N HIS A 50 15.52 -9.21 -25.05
CA HIS A 50 14.32 -10.02 -25.26
C HIS A 50 14.05 -11.01 -24.11
N ALA A 51 15.09 -11.62 -23.55
CA ALA A 51 14.94 -12.56 -22.43
C ALA A 51 14.44 -11.87 -21.16
N ILE A 52 14.96 -10.68 -20.86
CA ILE A 52 14.58 -9.85 -19.71
C ILE A 52 13.14 -9.32 -19.85
N CYS A 53 12.74 -8.92 -21.05
CA CYS A 53 11.40 -8.39 -21.31
C CYS A 53 10.32 -9.47 -21.53
N ALA A 54 10.70 -10.74 -21.69
CA ALA A 54 9.80 -11.82 -22.11
C ALA A 54 8.58 -12.02 -21.19
N THR A 55 8.73 -11.71 -19.92
CA THR A 55 7.75 -11.95 -18.84
C THR A 55 7.03 -10.69 -18.38
N THR A 56 7.32 -9.57 -19.03
CA THR A 56 6.68 -8.29 -18.78
C THR A 56 5.38 -8.19 -19.59
N ASP A 57 4.41 -7.43 -19.07
CA ASP A 57 3.13 -7.20 -19.78
C ASP A 57 3.31 -6.23 -20.95
N TYR A 58 4.23 -5.26 -20.82
CA TYR A 58 4.50 -4.23 -21.82
C TYR A 58 5.86 -4.45 -22.49
N LYS A 59 5.97 -5.52 -23.27
CA LYS A 59 7.24 -5.98 -23.89
C LYS A 59 7.88 -4.92 -24.77
N GLU A 60 7.09 -4.26 -25.62
CA GLU A 60 7.59 -3.21 -26.52
C GLU A 60 8.18 -2.03 -25.75
N THR A 61 7.50 -1.59 -24.69
CA THR A 61 7.98 -0.52 -23.79
C THR A 61 9.26 -0.93 -23.06
N CYS A 62 9.33 -2.18 -22.58
CA CYS A 62 10.54 -2.75 -21.99
C CYS A 62 11.72 -2.72 -22.98
N GLU A 63 11.54 -3.29 -24.17
CA GLU A 63 12.58 -3.37 -25.19
C GLU A 63 13.05 -1.98 -25.63
N THR A 64 12.11 -1.06 -25.86
CA THR A 64 12.39 0.33 -26.25
C THR A 64 13.26 1.04 -25.21
N SER A 65 12.94 0.90 -23.91
CA SER A 65 13.71 1.54 -22.84
C SER A 65 15.15 1.02 -22.72
N LEU A 66 15.39 -0.22 -23.13
CA LEU A 66 16.71 -0.86 -23.06
C LEU A 66 17.56 -0.66 -24.32
N THR A 67 17.00 -0.05 -25.38
CA THR A 67 17.77 0.25 -26.60
C THR A 67 18.94 1.22 -26.37
N GLU A 68 18.84 2.09 -25.35
CA GLU A 68 19.88 3.04 -24.97
C GLU A 68 21.06 2.41 -24.19
N ALA A 69 20.97 1.12 -23.82
CA ALA A 69 21.95 0.43 -22.97
C ALA A 69 23.32 0.12 -23.63
N LYS A 70 23.73 0.89 -24.65
CA LYS A 70 25.05 0.82 -25.32
C LYS A 70 25.52 -0.59 -25.69
N ASN A 71 24.60 -1.49 -26.05
CA ASN A 71 24.89 -2.90 -26.36
C ASN A 71 25.54 -3.71 -25.21
N THR A 72 25.29 -3.35 -23.95
CA THR A 72 25.70 -4.20 -22.82
C THR A 72 24.84 -5.47 -22.75
N SER A 73 25.46 -6.56 -22.27
CA SER A 73 24.76 -7.78 -21.86
C SER A 73 24.79 -7.96 -20.35
N ASN A 74 25.26 -6.96 -19.59
CA ASN A 74 25.35 -7.01 -18.14
C ASN A 74 23.96 -6.74 -17.53
N PRO A 75 23.36 -7.70 -16.79
CA PRO A 75 22.03 -7.53 -16.21
C PRO A 75 21.92 -6.33 -15.26
N LYS A 76 22.98 -6.01 -14.50
CA LYS A 76 22.96 -4.87 -13.57
C LYS A 76 22.86 -3.54 -14.32
N GLU A 77 23.61 -3.39 -15.41
CA GLU A 77 23.57 -2.19 -16.26
C GLU A 77 22.22 -2.06 -16.98
N LEU A 78 21.61 -3.18 -17.38
CA LEU A 78 20.27 -3.17 -17.99
C LEU A 78 19.19 -2.73 -16.99
N ILE A 79 19.25 -3.21 -15.75
CA ILE A 79 18.36 -2.77 -14.67
C ILE A 79 18.57 -1.28 -14.39
N GLU A 80 19.82 -0.82 -14.28
CA GLU A 80 20.15 0.59 -14.08
C GLU A 80 19.57 1.48 -15.20
N VAL A 81 19.71 1.09 -16.46
CA VAL A 81 19.13 1.81 -17.61
C VAL A 81 17.60 1.87 -17.50
N ALA A 82 16.93 0.76 -17.16
CA ALA A 82 15.48 0.72 -17.02
C ALA A 82 14.97 1.63 -15.89
N PHE A 83 15.60 1.59 -14.71
CA PHE A 83 15.25 2.46 -13.59
C PHE A 83 15.47 3.94 -13.92
N ASN A 84 16.60 4.28 -14.54
CA ASN A 84 16.89 5.64 -14.98
C ASN A 84 15.90 6.13 -16.03
N ALA A 85 15.50 5.29 -16.98
CA ALA A 85 14.49 5.62 -17.97
C ALA A 85 13.12 5.91 -17.32
N ALA A 86 12.69 5.08 -16.36
CA ALA A 86 11.44 5.29 -15.63
C ALA A 86 11.47 6.59 -14.82
N MET A 87 12.52 6.82 -14.03
CA MET A 87 12.69 8.04 -13.23
C MET A 87 12.75 9.31 -14.09
N LYS A 88 13.41 9.24 -15.25
CA LYS A 88 13.47 10.36 -16.21
C LYS A 88 12.09 10.70 -16.75
N ASN A 89 11.32 9.69 -17.20
CA ASN A 89 9.97 9.93 -17.72
C ASN A 89 9.02 10.51 -16.65
N LEU A 90 9.13 10.06 -15.40
CA LEU A 90 8.38 10.68 -14.29
C LEU A 90 8.80 12.13 -14.04
N SER A 91 10.11 12.41 -14.08
CA SER A 91 10.66 13.77 -13.93
C SER A 91 10.21 14.70 -15.08
N ASP A 92 10.10 14.17 -16.30
CA ASP A 92 9.55 14.88 -17.45
C ASP A 92 8.05 15.15 -17.23
N ALA A 93 7.27 14.17 -16.73
CA ALA A 93 5.86 14.36 -16.39
C ALA A 93 5.65 15.41 -15.28
N ILE A 94 6.53 15.46 -14.28
CA ILE A 94 6.57 16.51 -13.26
C ILE A 94 6.82 17.88 -13.90
N SER A 95 7.79 17.98 -14.81
CA SER A 95 8.09 19.24 -15.49
C SER A 95 6.89 19.73 -16.31
N HIS A 96 6.20 18.82 -17.00
CA HIS A 96 4.97 19.14 -17.72
C HIS A 96 3.80 19.49 -16.80
N SER A 97 3.71 18.90 -15.60
CA SER A 97 2.66 19.25 -14.62
C SER A 97 2.79 20.71 -14.17
N VAL A 98 4.02 21.19 -13.99
CA VAL A 98 4.30 22.60 -13.67
C VAL A 98 3.85 23.52 -14.82
N LEU A 99 4.18 23.16 -16.07
CA LEU A 99 3.75 23.94 -17.25
C LEU A 99 2.22 23.95 -17.40
N LEU A 100 1.57 22.80 -17.19
CA LEU A 100 0.11 22.71 -17.21
C LEU A 100 -0.53 23.50 -16.08
N LYS A 101 0.15 23.65 -14.94
CA LYS A 101 -0.35 24.43 -13.80
C LYS A 101 -0.37 25.91 -14.11
N GLU A 102 0.65 26.43 -14.76
CA GLU A 102 0.69 27.82 -15.24
C GLU A 102 -0.41 28.10 -16.26
N ALA A 103 -0.84 27.08 -17.01
CA ALA A 103 -1.94 27.15 -17.95
C ALA A 103 -3.33 26.88 -17.31
N ALA A 104 -3.39 26.38 -16.08
CA ALA A 104 -4.63 26.00 -15.42
C ALA A 104 -5.40 27.25 -14.97
N LYS A 105 -6.65 27.35 -15.43
CA LYS A 105 -7.50 28.52 -15.15
C LYS A 105 -8.37 28.34 -13.92
N ASP A 106 -8.63 27.10 -13.51
CA ASP A 106 -9.47 26.80 -12.35
C ASP A 106 -8.65 26.23 -11.17
N PRO A 107 -9.02 26.58 -9.92
CA PRO A 107 -8.29 26.14 -8.73
C PRO A 107 -8.24 24.62 -8.54
N ARG A 108 -9.25 23.89 -9.02
CA ARG A 108 -9.35 22.43 -8.83
C ARG A 108 -8.31 21.71 -9.68
N THR A 109 -8.17 22.10 -10.94
CA THR A 109 -7.11 21.60 -11.82
C THR A 109 -5.73 21.98 -11.32
N SER A 110 -5.55 23.21 -10.81
CA SER A 110 -4.28 23.63 -10.20
C SER A 110 -3.91 22.77 -8.98
N GLY A 111 -4.87 22.51 -8.09
CA GLY A 111 -4.68 21.64 -6.94
C GLY A 111 -4.43 20.17 -7.31
N ALA A 112 -5.05 19.68 -8.40
CA ALA A 112 -4.78 18.34 -8.94
C ALA A 112 -3.34 18.20 -9.44
N LEU A 113 -2.81 19.23 -10.11
CA LEU A 113 -1.42 19.26 -10.58
C LEU A 113 -0.42 19.32 -9.43
N ASP A 114 -0.73 20.07 -8.35
CA ASP A 114 0.09 20.06 -7.13
C ASP A 114 0.10 18.71 -6.44
N THR A 115 -1.05 18.05 -6.33
CA THR A 115 -1.15 16.67 -5.82
C THR A 115 -0.35 15.71 -6.70
N CYS A 116 -0.52 15.80 -8.02
CA CYS A 116 0.18 14.93 -8.95
C CYS A 116 1.71 15.12 -8.85
N LYS A 117 2.21 16.36 -8.78
CA LYS A 117 3.63 16.62 -8.62
C LYS A 117 4.21 15.92 -7.38
N GLU A 118 3.56 16.09 -6.21
CA GLU A 118 3.97 15.46 -4.94
C GLU A 118 4.02 13.93 -5.07
N LEU A 119 2.99 13.33 -5.66
CA LEU A 119 2.91 11.89 -5.86
C LEU A 119 3.95 11.35 -6.84
N LEU A 120 4.24 12.08 -7.91
CA LEU A 120 5.28 11.68 -8.85
C LEU A 120 6.68 11.80 -8.25
N ASP A 121 6.93 12.81 -7.40
CA ASP A 121 8.17 12.91 -6.62
C ASP A 121 8.32 11.69 -5.68
N ASP A 122 7.24 11.28 -5.01
CA ASP A 122 7.22 10.07 -4.17
C ASP A 122 7.48 8.78 -4.98
N SER A 123 6.88 8.67 -6.17
CA SER A 123 7.11 7.58 -7.13
C SER A 123 8.56 7.53 -7.60
N VAL A 124 9.19 8.68 -7.87
CA VAL A 124 10.61 8.74 -8.22
C VAL A 124 11.48 8.26 -7.06
N ASP A 125 11.19 8.69 -5.84
CA ASP A 125 11.93 8.26 -4.67
C ASP A 125 11.72 6.74 -4.37
N ASP A 126 10.55 6.17 -4.70
CA ASP A 126 10.31 4.72 -4.67
C ASP A 126 11.19 3.94 -5.65
N LEU A 127 11.33 4.44 -6.89
CA LEU A 127 12.23 3.87 -7.87
C LEU A 127 13.69 3.97 -7.42
N LYS A 128 14.10 5.10 -6.84
CA LYS A 128 15.48 5.27 -6.30
C LYS A 128 15.77 4.28 -5.19
N ARG A 129 14.93 4.20 -4.15
CA ARG A 129 15.18 3.26 -3.04
C ARG A 129 15.17 1.80 -3.49
N SER A 130 14.35 1.48 -4.49
CA SER A 130 14.35 0.15 -5.11
C SER A 130 15.67 -0.13 -5.83
N PHE A 131 16.17 0.84 -6.61
CA PHE A 131 17.47 0.72 -7.26
C PHE A 131 18.62 0.58 -6.25
N ASP A 132 18.67 1.41 -5.22
CA ASP A 132 19.72 1.38 -4.19
C ASP A 132 19.77 0.01 -3.48
N LYS A 133 18.61 -0.61 -3.21
CA LYS A 133 18.52 -1.95 -2.62
C LYS A 133 19.03 -3.03 -3.57
N VAL A 134 18.76 -2.92 -4.88
CA VAL A 134 19.31 -3.80 -5.91
C VAL A 134 20.82 -3.58 -6.08
N GLU A 135 21.33 -2.37 -5.86
CA GLU A 135 22.77 -2.11 -5.96
C GLU A 135 23.56 -2.74 -4.80
N GLY A 136 23.00 -2.63 -3.58
CA GLY A 136 23.54 -3.21 -2.35
C GLY A 136 23.25 -4.70 -2.15
N PHE A 137 22.88 -5.41 -3.22
CA PHE A 137 22.39 -6.78 -3.16
C PHE A 137 23.37 -7.74 -2.49
N ASP A 138 22.84 -8.51 -1.54
CA ASP A 138 23.53 -9.52 -0.77
C ASP A 138 22.72 -10.82 -0.91
N MET A 139 23.40 -11.91 -1.29
CA MET A 139 22.76 -13.19 -1.59
C MET A 139 22.05 -13.77 -0.36
N ASP A 140 22.49 -13.41 0.85
CA ASP A 140 21.93 -13.92 2.10
C ASP A 140 20.59 -13.26 2.48
N LYS A 141 20.18 -12.17 1.82
CA LYS A 141 18.94 -11.40 2.12
C LYS A 141 17.98 -11.27 0.94
N ILE A 142 18.13 -12.17 -0.04
CA ILE A 142 17.48 -12.12 -1.34
C ILE A 142 15.93 -12.09 -1.29
N GLU A 143 15.31 -12.82 -0.36
CA GLU A 143 13.84 -12.87 -0.21
C GLU A 143 13.29 -11.56 0.37
N GLU A 144 13.91 -11.06 1.45
CA GLU A 144 13.57 -9.76 2.06
C GLU A 144 13.66 -8.64 1.02
N TYR A 145 14.71 -8.68 0.18
CA TYR A 145 14.93 -7.67 -0.85
C TYR A 145 13.84 -7.73 -1.91
N ALA A 146 13.43 -8.93 -2.34
CA ALA A 146 12.38 -9.09 -3.33
C ALA A 146 11.02 -8.57 -2.83
N ASP A 147 10.69 -8.80 -1.56
CA ASP A 147 9.41 -8.35 -0.98
C ASP A 147 9.38 -6.83 -0.80
N ASP A 148 10.44 -6.22 -0.29
CA ASP A 148 10.57 -4.75 -0.22
C ASP A 148 10.46 -4.12 -1.61
N LEU A 149 11.14 -4.68 -2.62
CA LEU A 149 11.07 -4.20 -4.00
C LEU A 149 9.66 -4.28 -4.57
N LYS A 150 8.94 -5.39 -4.35
CA LYS A 150 7.52 -5.52 -4.75
C LYS A 150 6.66 -4.44 -4.09
N VAL A 151 6.87 -4.20 -2.80
CA VAL A 151 6.13 -3.19 -2.03
C VAL A 151 6.39 -1.78 -2.56
N TRP A 152 7.65 -1.43 -2.83
CA TRP A 152 8.01 -0.08 -3.29
C TRP A 152 7.65 0.17 -4.75
N LEU A 153 7.81 -0.82 -5.63
CA LEU A 153 7.34 -0.73 -7.02
C LEU A 153 5.82 -0.66 -7.10
N SER A 154 5.11 -1.42 -6.25
CA SER A 154 3.65 -1.27 -6.12
C SER A 154 3.29 0.13 -5.64
N GLY A 155 4.00 0.67 -4.65
CA GLY A 155 3.80 2.04 -4.18
C GLY A 155 3.99 3.10 -5.26
N ALA A 156 5.03 2.96 -6.10
CA ALA A 156 5.24 3.84 -7.26
C ALA A 156 4.04 3.81 -8.23
N ILE A 157 3.47 2.62 -8.50
CA ILE A 157 2.26 2.49 -9.32
C ILE A 157 1.06 3.16 -8.62
N SER A 158 0.87 2.94 -7.31
CA SER A 158 -0.22 3.56 -6.54
C SER A 158 -0.12 5.09 -6.57
N HIS A 159 1.08 5.67 -6.44
CA HIS A 159 1.31 7.11 -6.53
C HIS A 159 0.97 7.68 -7.91
N GLN A 160 1.41 7.01 -8.98
CA GLN A 160 1.09 7.40 -10.36
C GLN A 160 -0.42 7.35 -10.60
N GLN A 161 -1.10 6.30 -10.10
CA GLN A 161 -2.56 6.21 -10.20
C GLN A 161 -3.26 7.30 -9.40
N ALA A 162 -2.82 7.60 -8.17
CA ALA A 162 -3.38 8.67 -7.36
C ALA A 162 -3.16 10.06 -7.99
N CYS A 163 -2.05 10.26 -8.73
CA CYS A 163 -1.86 11.48 -9.53
C CYS A 163 -2.99 11.60 -10.57
N LEU A 164 -3.33 10.52 -11.27
CA LEU A 164 -4.42 10.53 -12.25
C LEU A 164 -5.78 10.74 -11.59
N ASP A 165 -6.00 10.12 -10.44
CA ASP A 165 -7.26 10.24 -9.69
C ASP A 165 -7.48 11.67 -9.15
N ALA A 166 -6.41 12.42 -8.90
CA ALA A 166 -6.51 13.83 -8.51
C ALA A 166 -7.20 14.71 -9.57
N PHE A 167 -7.24 14.26 -10.83
CA PHE A 167 -7.92 14.97 -11.92
C PHE A 167 -9.41 14.61 -12.06
N GLU A 168 -9.94 13.70 -11.25
CA GLU A 168 -11.36 13.37 -11.30
C GLU A 168 -12.23 14.63 -11.07
N ASN A 169 -13.19 14.85 -11.96
CA ASN A 169 -14.07 16.04 -11.99
C ASN A 169 -13.32 17.39 -12.11
N THR A 170 -12.10 17.39 -12.63
CA THR A 170 -11.45 18.63 -13.12
C THR A 170 -12.03 19.05 -14.48
N THR A 171 -11.78 20.30 -14.88
CA THR A 171 -12.20 20.80 -16.20
C THR A 171 -11.04 20.84 -17.18
N GLY A 172 -11.31 20.66 -18.47
CA GLY A 172 -10.29 20.72 -19.52
C GLY A 172 -9.60 19.38 -19.80
N ASP A 173 -8.41 19.43 -20.42
CA ASP A 173 -7.70 18.26 -20.94
C ASP A 173 -6.44 17.88 -20.14
N ALA A 174 -6.21 18.52 -18.98
CA ALA A 174 -5.01 18.33 -18.17
C ALA A 174 -4.86 16.88 -17.68
N GLY A 175 -5.96 16.26 -17.20
CA GLY A 175 -5.94 14.86 -16.76
C GLY A 175 -5.62 13.89 -17.89
N GLU A 176 -6.20 14.10 -19.08
CA GLU A 176 -5.91 13.26 -20.26
C GLU A 176 -4.48 13.44 -20.77
N LYS A 177 -3.94 14.66 -20.71
CA LYS A 177 -2.53 14.92 -21.01
C LYS A 177 -1.61 14.23 -20.00
N MET A 178 -1.93 14.33 -18.71
CA MET A 178 -1.15 13.67 -17.66
C MET A 178 -1.16 12.15 -17.81
N LYS A 179 -2.32 11.57 -18.13
CA LYS A 179 -2.45 10.15 -18.45
C LYS A 179 -1.55 9.73 -19.63
N LYS A 180 -1.43 10.55 -20.66
CA LYS A 180 -0.51 10.30 -21.79
C LYS A 180 0.95 10.40 -21.36
N PHE A 181 1.32 11.41 -20.57
CA PHE A 181 2.68 11.56 -20.05
C PHE A 181 3.10 10.40 -19.15
N LEU A 182 2.18 9.90 -18.31
CA LEU A 182 2.46 8.81 -17.39
C LEU A 182 2.37 7.42 -18.01
N LYS A 183 1.82 7.27 -19.22
CA LYS A 183 1.65 5.96 -19.86
C LYS A 183 2.97 5.19 -19.90
N PHE A 184 4.01 5.78 -20.47
CA PHE A 184 5.29 5.11 -20.63
C PHE A 184 5.97 4.81 -19.28
N ALA A 185 5.95 5.77 -18.35
CA ALA A 185 6.51 5.58 -17.00
C ALA A 185 5.77 4.49 -16.19
N GLY A 186 4.44 4.43 -16.29
CA GLY A 186 3.62 3.42 -15.63
C GLY A 186 3.83 2.03 -16.20
N GLU A 187 3.94 1.90 -17.52
CA GLU A 187 4.29 0.65 -18.18
C GLU A 187 5.68 0.16 -17.75
N LEU A 188 6.68 1.05 -17.65
CA LEU A 188 8.02 0.70 -17.15
C LEU A 188 8.00 0.26 -15.68
N THR A 189 7.22 0.95 -14.84
CA THR A 189 7.11 0.59 -13.41
C THR A 189 6.44 -0.78 -13.25
N SER A 190 5.37 -1.05 -14.02
CA SER A 190 4.71 -2.36 -14.08
C SER A 190 5.64 -3.47 -14.57
N ASN A 191 6.44 -3.19 -15.60
CA ASN A 191 7.46 -4.13 -16.09
C ASN A 191 8.51 -4.42 -15.01
N GLY A 192 8.99 -3.40 -14.29
CA GLY A 192 9.90 -3.59 -13.15
C GLY A 192 9.31 -4.51 -12.08
N LEU A 193 8.04 -4.32 -11.74
CA LEU A 193 7.32 -5.19 -10.80
C LEU A 193 7.20 -6.63 -11.32
N ALA A 194 6.96 -6.81 -12.62
CA ALA A 194 6.93 -8.12 -13.26
C ALA A 194 8.25 -8.89 -13.09
N MET A 195 9.36 -8.19 -13.32
CA MET A 195 10.70 -8.76 -13.28
C MET A 195 11.08 -9.19 -11.86
N VAL A 196 10.78 -8.36 -10.86
CA VAL A 196 11.02 -8.71 -9.44
C VAL A 196 10.12 -9.87 -9.01
N THR A 197 8.86 -9.89 -9.44
CA THR A 197 7.92 -10.97 -9.11
C THR A 197 8.41 -12.31 -9.64
N GLN A 198 8.78 -12.35 -10.92
CA GLN A 198 9.28 -13.57 -11.54
C GLN A 198 10.58 -14.07 -10.90
N PHE A 199 11.50 -13.15 -10.56
CA PHE A 199 12.74 -13.51 -9.89
C PHE A 199 12.48 -14.20 -8.54
N SER A 200 11.53 -13.65 -7.77
CA SER A 200 11.07 -14.22 -6.51
C SER A 200 10.45 -15.62 -6.69
N ASP A 201 9.61 -15.82 -7.71
CA ASP A 201 8.98 -17.12 -7.99
C ASP A 201 10.02 -18.19 -8.41
N VAL A 202 11.02 -17.81 -9.20
CA VAL A 202 12.11 -18.72 -9.59
C VAL A 202 12.96 -19.12 -8.39
N LEU A 203 13.23 -18.18 -7.47
CA LEU A 203 13.96 -18.48 -6.24
C LEU A 203 13.20 -19.50 -5.37
N GLN A 204 11.89 -19.31 -5.20
CA GLN A 204 11.03 -20.20 -4.42
C GLN A 204 10.95 -21.62 -5.00
N THR A 205 11.02 -21.76 -6.34
CA THR A 205 10.92 -23.06 -7.02
C THR A 205 12.23 -23.86 -7.05
N LEU A 206 13.39 -23.21 -6.87
CA LEU A 206 14.70 -23.86 -7.02
C LEU A 206 15.22 -24.62 -5.79
N GLU A 207 14.45 -24.73 -4.69
CA GLU A 207 14.79 -25.47 -3.45
C GLU A 207 16.30 -25.49 -3.10
N ILE A 208 16.98 -24.34 -3.16
CA ILE A 208 18.44 -24.29 -2.93
C ILE A 208 18.73 -24.75 -1.49
N PRO A 209 19.45 -25.87 -1.27
CA PRO A 209 19.74 -26.37 0.07
C PRO A 209 20.55 -25.35 0.87
N GLY A 210 19.98 -24.84 1.96
CA GLY A 210 20.55 -23.75 2.77
C GLY A 210 19.71 -22.47 2.79
N MET A 211 18.77 -22.33 1.84
CA MET A 211 17.85 -21.19 1.71
C MET A 211 16.39 -21.60 2.05
N LYS A 212 16.21 -22.66 2.85
CA LYS A 212 14.88 -23.03 3.36
C LYS A 212 14.45 -22.00 4.41
N ARG A 213 13.18 -21.57 4.32
CA ARG A 213 12.38 -21.02 5.43
C ARG A 213 12.94 -21.55 6.75
N ARG A 214 13.53 -20.68 7.55
CA ARG A 214 13.95 -21.00 8.92
C ARG A 214 12.68 -21.17 9.76
N LEU A 215 11.99 -22.28 9.54
CA LEU A 215 10.94 -22.77 10.38
C LEU A 215 11.61 -23.12 11.72
N LEU A 216 11.40 -22.26 12.71
CA LEU A 216 11.61 -22.50 14.14
C LEU A 216 13.06 -22.78 14.57
N ALA A 217 13.84 -21.72 14.78
CA ALA A 217 14.78 -21.55 15.90
C ALA A 217 15.51 -20.20 15.73
N HIS A 218 15.11 -19.19 16.52
CA HIS A 218 15.91 -17.97 16.66
C HIS A 218 16.55 -18.00 18.05
N ASP A 219 17.79 -18.48 18.11
CA ASP A 219 18.72 -18.01 19.13
C ASP A 219 18.97 -16.52 18.85
N GLU A 220 18.96 -15.72 19.91
CA GLU A 220 19.19 -14.28 19.87
C GLU A 220 20.49 -13.95 19.10
N ALA A 221 20.35 -13.39 17.91
CA ALA A 221 21.45 -12.85 17.14
C ALA A 221 20.99 -11.57 16.43
N ASP A 222 21.23 -10.47 17.12
CA ASP A 222 21.58 -9.13 16.64
C ASP A 222 21.12 -8.76 15.20
N GLY A 223 19.83 -8.40 15.09
CA GLY A 223 19.23 -7.78 13.91
C GLY A 223 18.94 -6.30 14.19
N GLY A 224 19.89 -5.42 13.84
CA GLY A 224 19.86 -4.00 14.18
C GLY A 224 18.65 -3.22 13.60
N GLY A 225 18.14 -2.29 14.42
CA GLY A 225 17.50 -1.04 13.97
C GLY A 225 15.98 -0.89 14.19
N PHE A 226 15.21 -1.98 14.12
CA PHE A 226 13.75 -1.96 14.42
C PHE A 226 13.40 -2.90 15.58
N ALA A 227 14.11 -4.04 15.70
CA ALA A 227 13.92 -5.00 16.78
C ALA A 227 14.35 -4.49 18.16
N ASP A 228 15.39 -3.64 18.23
CA ASP A 228 15.89 -3.09 19.49
C ASP A 228 14.99 -1.97 20.05
N ALA A 229 14.41 -1.15 19.17
CA ALA A 229 13.45 -0.12 19.57
C ALA A 229 12.06 -0.71 19.81
N GLY A 230 11.66 -1.74 19.05
CA GLY A 230 10.35 -2.40 19.18
C GLY A 230 10.12 -3.04 20.54
N ARG A 231 11.16 -3.53 21.23
CA ARG A 231 11.04 -4.21 22.53
C ARG A 231 10.31 -3.33 23.55
N ARG A 232 8.99 -3.54 23.68
CA ARG A 232 8.09 -2.93 24.68
C ARG A 232 7.87 -1.42 24.54
N LEU A 233 7.96 -0.84 23.34
CA LEU A 233 7.10 0.30 23.03
C LEU A 233 5.65 -0.20 23.22
N LEU A 234 4.62 0.60 23.42
CA LEU A 234 3.21 0.13 23.42
C LEU A 234 2.74 -0.85 24.55
N ALA A 235 3.62 -1.50 25.32
CA ALA A 235 3.29 -2.40 26.46
C ALA A 235 3.30 -1.73 27.86
N ALA A 236 3.22 -0.39 27.91
CA ALA A 236 3.22 0.52 29.07
C ALA A 236 4.58 1.14 29.47
N ASP A 237 4.51 2.41 29.87
CA ASP A 237 5.56 3.39 30.25
C ASP A 237 6.65 3.71 29.19
N ILE A 238 6.21 4.19 28.02
CA ILE A 238 7.15 4.72 27.01
C ILE A 238 7.62 6.12 27.42
N LYS A 239 8.93 6.33 27.48
CA LYS A 239 9.52 7.67 27.62
C LYS A 239 9.19 8.51 26.38
N ALA A 240 8.43 9.58 26.56
CA ALA A 240 8.13 10.52 25.49
C ALA A 240 9.36 11.39 25.15
N ASN A 241 9.57 11.66 23.86
CA ASN A 241 10.53 12.65 23.38
C ASN A 241 9.92 14.06 23.38
N ALA A 242 8.61 14.16 23.17
CA ALA A 242 7.83 15.38 23.25
C ALA A 242 6.44 15.11 23.84
N VAL A 243 5.92 16.06 24.62
CA VAL A 243 4.56 16.04 25.17
C VAL A 243 3.76 17.19 24.60
N VAL A 244 2.61 16.90 24.01
CA VAL A 244 1.64 17.87 23.52
C VAL A 244 0.49 17.96 24.51
N ALA A 245 0.15 19.16 24.97
CA ALA A 245 -0.99 19.39 25.86
C ALA A 245 -1.57 20.80 25.68
N GLN A 246 -2.87 20.90 25.36
CA GLN A 246 -3.55 22.19 25.15
C GLN A 246 -3.65 23.05 26.43
N ASP A 247 -3.62 22.41 27.60
CA ASP A 247 -3.66 23.05 28.92
C ASP A 247 -2.32 23.69 29.36
N GLY A 248 -1.26 23.53 28.56
CA GLY A 248 0.08 24.05 28.85
C GLY A 248 0.93 23.16 29.78
N SER A 249 0.47 21.96 30.12
CA SER A 249 1.21 21.00 30.96
C SER A 249 2.19 20.10 30.19
N GLY A 250 2.47 20.42 28.92
CA GLY A 250 3.39 19.72 28.03
C GLY A 250 4.40 20.69 27.38
N ASP A 251 5.26 20.17 26.52
CA ASP A 251 6.30 20.93 25.81
C ASP A 251 5.71 21.82 24.70
N TYR A 252 4.64 21.34 24.05
CA TYR A 252 3.97 22.01 22.92
C TYR A 252 2.46 22.06 23.13
N LYS A 253 1.79 23.05 22.53
CA LYS A 253 0.32 23.14 22.55
C LYS A 253 -0.34 22.44 21.37
N THR A 254 0.42 22.28 20.28
CA THR A 254 -0.06 21.70 19.03
C THR A 254 0.82 20.54 18.58
N ILE A 255 0.23 19.65 17.79
CA ILE A 255 0.95 18.47 17.27
C ILE A 255 1.96 18.89 16.20
N ASN A 256 1.59 19.89 15.39
CA ASN A 256 2.49 20.42 14.35
C ASN A 256 3.74 21.11 14.94
N GLU A 257 3.64 21.75 16.11
CA GLU A 257 4.83 22.28 16.81
C GLU A 257 5.76 21.15 17.27
N ALA A 258 5.21 20.07 17.84
CA ALA A 258 6.02 18.92 18.25
C ALA A 258 6.71 18.23 17.06
N LEU A 259 6.02 18.10 15.92
CA LEU A 259 6.61 17.55 14.70
C LEU A 259 7.77 18.41 14.16
N LYS A 260 7.67 19.75 14.25
CA LYS A 260 8.77 20.64 13.86
C LYS A 260 10.01 20.49 14.74
N ALA A 261 9.87 19.96 15.95
CA ALA A 261 10.96 19.73 16.88
C ALA A 261 11.65 18.36 16.70
N VAL A 262 11.13 17.50 15.81
CA VAL A 262 11.80 16.24 15.46
C VAL A 262 13.14 16.54 14.81
N PRO A 263 14.26 15.96 15.30
CA PRO A 263 15.57 16.20 14.71
C PRO A 263 15.62 15.81 13.21
N PRO A 264 16.26 16.61 12.35
CA PRO A 264 16.43 16.24 10.95
C PRO A 264 17.27 14.95 10.85
N LYS A 265 16.89 14.05 9.94
CA LYS A 265 17.54 12.74 9.73
C LYS A 265 17.54 11.84 10.99
N ASN A 266 16.52 11.99 11.84
CA ASN A 266 16.33 11.11 12.97
C ASN A 266 16.15 9.65 12.51
N ASN A 267 17.03 8.77 12.98
CA ASN A 267 16.99 7.33 12.69
C ASN A 267 16.44 6.51 13.88
N ASP A 268 16.19 7.16 15.02
CA ASP A 268 15.67 6.56 16.24
C ASP A 268 14.15 6.70 16.32
N THR A 269 13.51 5.94 17.21
CA THR A 269 12.07 6.11 17.45
C THR A 269 11.82 7.43 18.17
N TYR A 270 10.91 8.27 17.66
CA TYR A 270 10.54 9.54 18.27
C TYR A 270 9.08 9.52 18.74
N VAL A 271 8.89 9.50 20.04
CA VAL A 271 7.59 9.34 20.70
C VAL A 271 7.01 10.70 21.05
N ILE A 272 5.87 11.02 20.46
CA ILE A 272 5.06 12.20 20.78
C ILE A 272 3.85 11.75 21.61
N LYS A 273 3.87 12.07 22.90
CA LYS A 273 2.72 11.85 23.78
C LYS A 273 1.75 13.02 23.62
N ILE A 274 0.50 12.73 23.29
CA ILE A 274 -0.54 13.73 23.03
C ILE A 274 -1.58 13.56 24.13
N LYS A 275 -1.65 14.52 25.05
CA LYS A 275 -2.60 14.43 26.17
C LYS A 275 -4.04 14.59 25.69
N ALA A 276 -4.99 14.12 26.51
CA ALA A 276 -6.41 14.28 26.28
C ALA A 276 -6.79 15.70 25.85
N GLY A 277 -7.64 15.80 24.81
CA GLY A 277 -7.99 17.05 24.17
C GLY A 277 -8.52 16.84 22.75
N VAL A 278 -9.10 17.92 22.19
CA VAL A 278 -9.57 17.96 20.81
C VAL A 278 -8.67 18.93 20.03
N TYR A 279 -7.79 18.36 19.21
CA TYR A 279 -6.79 19.06 18.42
C TYR A 279 -7.35 19.35 17.03
N LYS A 280 -7.79 20.60 16.81
CA LYS A 280 -8.30 21.08 15.52
C LYS A 280 -7.14 21.47 14.62
N GLU A 281 -6.50 20.49 13.99
CA GLU A 281 -5.30 20.67 13.19
C GLU A 281 -5.33 19.76 11.95
N GLN A 282 -4.72 20.21 10.86
CA GLN A 282 -4.30 19.32 9.78
C GLN A 282 -2.86 18.90 10.09
N VAL A 283 -2.62 17.60 10.20
CA VAL A 283 -1.31 17.06 10.61
C VAL A 283 -0.71 16.23 9.48
N MET A 284 0.55 16.49 9.16
CA MET A 284 1.30 15.71 8.19
C MET A 284 2.61 15.23 8.81
N VAL A 285 2.84 13.92 8.82
CA VAL A 285 4.16 13.32 9.07
C VAL A 285 4.79 13.10 7.70
N PRO A 286 5.67 14.00 7.23
CA PRO A 286 6.15 13.96 5.86
C PRO A 286 7.07 12.77 5.61
N ARG A 287 7.25 12.44 4.34
CA ARG A 287 8.22 11.45 3.92
C ARG A 287 9.61 11.74 4.49
N LYS A 288 10.37 10.68 4.80
CA LYS A 288 11.71 10.74 5.46
C LYS A 288 11.68 11.18 6.93
N MET A 289 10.53 11.57 7.50
CA MET A 289 10.34 11.69 8.95
C MET A 289 9.86 10.34 9.50
N ASN A 290 10.79 9.39 9.58
CA ASN A 290 10.49 7.99 9.88
C ASN A 290 10.44 7.72 11.39
N LYS A 291 9.83 6.59 11.78
CA LYS A 291 9.77 6.06 13.16
C LYS A 291 9.15 7.03 14.18
N ILE A 292 8.15 7.80 13.74
CA ILE A 292 7.34 8.64 14.62
C ILE A 292 6.27 7.79 15.31
N VAL A 293 6.10 7.96 16.62
CA VAL A 293 5.09 7.25 17.41
C VAL A 293 4.17 8.25 18.08
N PHE A 294 2.89 8.22 17.77
CA PHE A 294 1.86 8.98 18.48
C PHE A 294 1.23 8.13 19.58
N VAL A 295 1.18 8.68 20.80
CA VAL A 295 0.53 8.03 21.95
C VAL A 295 -0.46 9.00 22.56
N GLY A 296 -1.76 8.70 22.41
CA GLY A 296 -2.81 9.44 23.10
C GLY A 296 -3.09 8.93 24.51
N ASP A 297 -3.95 9.63 25.25
CA ASP A 297 -4.47 9.19 26.55
C ASP A 297 -5.73 8.29 26.42
N GLY A 298 -6.11 7.90 25.21
CA GLY A 298 -7.29 7.07 24.92
C GLY A 298 -7.98 7.53 23.63
N PRO A 299 -8.52 6.61 22.80
CA PRO A 299 -8.97 6.93 21.45
C PRO A 299 -10.21 7.83 21.40
N THR A 300 -10.96 7.94 22.50
CA THR A 300 -12.05 8.91 22.67
C THR A 300 -11.64 10.16 23.47
N ALA A 301 -10.53 10.10 24.20
CA ALA A 301 -10.05 11.19 25.05
C ALA A 301 -9.11 12.15 24.29
N THR A 302 -8.31 11.60 23.36
CA THR A 302 -7.37 12.35 22.51
C THR A 302 -7.84 12.25 21.06
N LYS A 303 -8.24 13.37 20.46
CA LYS A 303 -8.78 13.39 19.09
C LYS A 303 -8.15 14.49 18.23
N ILE A 304 -7.68 14.13 17.05
CA ILE A 304 -7.26 15.08 16.00
C ILE A 304 -8.43 15.21 15.02
N THR A 305 -8.87 16.44 14.75
CA THR A 305 -10.07 16.69 13.93
C THR A 305 -9.87 17.80 12.90
N GLY A 306 -10.51 17.60 11.75
CA GLY A 306 -10.49 18.49 10.58
C GLY A 306 -11.77 18.37 9.78
N SER A 307 -11.92 19.17 8.73
CA SER A 307 -13.16 19.17 7.91
C SER A 307 -12.94 19.50 6.44
N LEU A 308 -11.71 19.31 5.93
CA LEU A 308 -11.44 19.47 4.49
C LEU A 308 -12.22 18.40 3.71
N ASN A 309 -12.72 18.76 2.55
CA ASN A 309 -13.62 17.90 1.78
C ASN A 309 -13.65 18.25 0.28
N PHE A 310 -14.18 17.33 -0.50
CA PHE A 310 -14.24 17.43 -1.96
C PHE A 310 -15.23 18.48 -2.48
N ILE A 311 -16.38 18.63 -1.84
CA ILE A 311 -17.39 19.63 -2.25
C ILE A 311 -16.80 21.05 -2.22
N ASP A 312 -16.01 21.36 -1.19
CA ASP A 312 -15.40 22.67 -0.99
C ASP A 312 -14.14 22.89 -1.85
N GLY A 313 -13.85 21.97 -2.79
CA GLY A 313 -12.82 22.16 -3.82
C GLY A 313 -11.47 21.49 -3.54
N VAL A 314 -11.35 20.70 -2.47
CA VAL A 314 -10.11 19.99 -2.12
C VAL A 314 -10.13 18.59 -2.72
N ASN A 315 -9.13 18.22 -3.52
CA ASN A 315 -9.06 16.85 -4.03
C ASN A 315 -8.92 15.83 -2.87
N THR A 316 -9.51 14.64 -3.03
CA THR A 316 -9.63 13.61 -1.96
C THR A 316 -8.31 13.36 -1.22
N TYR A 317 -7.19 13.24 -1.94
CA TYR A 317 -5.86 13.01 -1.36
C TYR A 317 -5.46 14.07 -0.32
N ARG A 318 -5.85 15.34 -0.55
CA ARG A 318 -5.56 16.49 0.33
C ARG A 318 -6.63 16.75 1.38
N THR A 319 -7.72 15.98 1.43
CA THR A 319 -8.77 16.15 2.45
C THR A 319 -8.42 15.55 3.81
N ALA A 320 -7.35 14.76 3.88
CA ALA A 320 -6.95 14.01 5.07
C ALA A 320 -6.65 14.92 6.27
N THR A 321 -7.40 14.77 7.37
CA THR A 321 -7.08 15.43 8.64
C THR A 321 -5.67 15.08 9.11
N VAL A 322 -5.31 13.80 9.01
CA VAL A 322 -3.95 13.32 9.28
C VAL A 322 -3.41 12.57 8.07
N ALA A 323 -2.24 12.97 7.59
CA ALA A 323 -1.51 12.33 6.51
C ALA A 323 -0.17 11.78 7.01
N ILE A 324 0.05 10.48 6.86
CA ILE A 324 1.26 9.78 7.29
C ILE A 324 2.04 9.31 6.06
N GLN A 325 3.23 9.86 5.84
CA GLN A 325 4.15 9.51 4.74
C GLN A 325 5.52 9.00 5.24
N GLY A 326 5.81 9.13 6.54
CA GLY A 326 7.05 8.63 7.15
C GLY A 326 6.96 7.15 7.51
N ASP A 327 7.94 6.35 7.05
CA ASP A 327 7.97 4.90 7.23
C ASP A 327 8.15 4.52 8.72
N GLY A 328 7.58 3.38 9.12
CA GLY A 328 7.63 2.88 10.50
C GLY A 328 6.82 3.71 11.49
N PHE A 329 5.84 4.49 11.01
CA PHE A 329 4.94 5.25 11.86
C PHE A 329 4.08 4.33 12.73
N MET A 330 3.86 4.72 13.98
CA MET A 330 2.92 4.04 14.87
C MET A 330 1.99 5.04 15.55
N ALA A 331 0.74 4.65 15.77
CA ALA A 331 -0.18 5.39 16.63
C ALA A 331 -0.90 4.44 17.57
N ARG A 332 -1.10 4.88 18.82
CA ARG A 332 -2.01 4.21 19.74
C ARG A 332 -2.85 5.16 20.58
N ASP A 333 -3.99 4.64 21.01
CA ASP A 333 -4.86 5.29 22.00
C ASP A 333 -5.29 6.71 21.56
N ILE A 334 -5.58 6.90 20.27
CA ILE A 334 -5.89 8.21 19.67
C ILE A 334 -6.99 8.12 18.60
N GLY A 335 -7.80 9.17 18.51
CA GLY A 335 -8.84 9.34 17.49
C GLY A 335 -8.40 10.26 16.34
N PHE A 336 -8.73 9.88 15.11
CA PHE A 336 -8.57 10.66 13.87
C PHE A 336 -9.95 10.92 13.27
N GLU A 337 -10.32 12.18 13.09
CA GLU A 337 -11.67 12.54 12.65
C GLU A 337 -11.65 13.50 11.45
N ASN A 338 -12.55 13.27 10.50
CA ASN A 338 -12.98 14.30 9.57
C ASN A 338 -14.47 14.59 9.79
N SER A 339 -14.76 15.80 10.29
CA SER A 339 -16.08 16.24 10.70
C SER A 339 -16.86 16.97 9.59
N ALA A 340 -16.47 16.83 8.31
CA ALA A 340 -17.13 17.52 7.20
C ALA A 340 -18.61 17.12 7.02
N GLY A 341 -18.94 15.85 7.28
CA GLY A 341 -20.30 15.32 7.17
C GLY A 341 -20.64 14.69 5.82
N ALA A 342 -21.73 13.90 5.76
CA ALA A 342 -22.11 13.13 4.57
C ALA A 342 -22.41 13.99 3.32
N ASN A 343 -22.91 15.22 3.53
CA ASN A 343 -23.23 16.17 2.45
C ASN A 343 -22.00 16.82 1.80
N LYS A 344 -20.79 16.51 2.28
CA LYS A 344 -19.53 17.03 1.76
C LYS A 344 -18.76 16.02 0.89
N HIS A 345 -19.35 14.84 0.65
CA HIS A 345 -18.75 13.72 -0.07
C HIS A 345 -17.38 13.32 0.51
N GLN A 346 -16.37 13.08 -0.32
CA GLN A 346 -15.07 12.57 0.10
C GLN A 346 -14.41 13.50 1.12
N ALA A 347 -14.10 12.98 2.30
CA ALA A 347 -13.52 13.72 3.40
C ALA A 347 -12.72 12.77 4.33
N VAL A 348 -11.41 12.66 4.05
CA VAL A 348 -10.54 11.66 4.68
C VAL A 348 -10.20 12.06 6.12
N ALA A 349 -10.33 11.12 7.07
CA ALA A 349 -9.85 11.31 8.45
C ALA A 349 -8.36 10.98 8.55
N LEU A 350 -7.96 9.84 7.99
CA LEU A 350 -6.58 9.35 8.02
C LEU A 350 -6.17 8.85 6.64
N ARG A 351 -5.05 9.37 6.12
CA ARG A 351 -4.37 8.85 4.92
C ARG A 351 -3.01 8.30 5.31
N VAL A 352 -2.72 7.07 4.88
CA VAL A 352 -1.47 6.39 5.18
C VAL A 352 -0.76 5.99 3.89
N SER A 353 0.36 6.64 3.63
CA SER A 353 1.28 6.46 2.51
C SER A 353 2.68 6.13 3.05
N ALA A 354 2.76 5.28 4.08
CA ALA A 354 3.98 4.90 4.79
C ALA A 354 4.08 3.38 4.89
N ASP A 355 5.29 2.85 4.71
CA ASP A 355 5.57 1.44 4.87
C ASP A 355 5.74 1.07 6.34
N ASN A 356 5.35 -0.15 6.71
CA ASN A 356 5.39 -0.66 8.07
C ASN A 356 4.65 0.23 9.10
N ALA A 357 3.48 0.74 8.71
CA ALA A 357 2.67 1.59 9.58
C ALA A 357 1.75 0.77 10.51
N ILE A 358 1.66 1.16 11.79
CA ILE A 358 0.87 0.46 12.83
C ILE A 358 -0.13 1.40 13.49
N PHE A 359 -1.36 0.93 13.67
CA PHE A 359 -2.39 1.60 14.45
C PHE A 359 -2.98 0.63 15.47
N TYR A 360 -2.91 0.97 16.76
CA TYR A 360 -3.37 0.13 17.86
C TYR A 360 -4.37 0.86 18.76
N ASN A 361 -5.58 0.33 18.93
CA ASN A 361 -6.62 0.96 19.73
C ASN A 361 -6.89 2.42 19.29
N CYS A 362 -7.10 2.63 17.99
CA CYS A 362 -7.42 3.93 17.41
C CYS A 362 -8.89 4.03 16.99
N HIS A 363 -9.43 5.24 17.01
CA HIS A 363 -10.73 5.55 16.39
C HIS A 363 -10.50 6.35 15.11
N ILE A 364 -11.11 5.95 13.99
CA ILE A 364 -10.96 6.61 12.70
C ILE A 364 -12.36 6.90 12.17
N ASP A 365 -12.79 8.16 12.23
CA ASP A 365 -14.19 8.53 12.10
C ASP A 365 -14.42 9.60 11.03
N ALA A 366 -15.22 9.27 10.02
CA ALA A 366 -15.77 10.26 9.09
C ALA A 366 -17.09 9.73 8.48
N TYR A 367 -17.37 10.11 7.24
CA TYR A 367 -18.48 9.60 6.44
C TYR A 367 -17.93 8.90 5.20
N GLN A 368 -17.85 9.59 4.06
CA GLN A 368 -17.31 9.02 2.82
C GLN A 368 -15.78 9.13 2.82
N ASP A 369 -15.10 8.07 2.39
CA ASP A 369 -13.63 8.00 2.26
C ASP A 369 -12.88 8.16 3.60
N THR A 370 -13.38 7.55 4.68
CA THR A 370 -12.84 7.76 6.04
C THR A 370 -11.36 7.42 6.20
N LEU A 371 -10.95 6.22 5.79
CA LEU A 371 -9.59 5.71 5.90
C LEU A 371 -9.02 5.43 4.51
N TYR A 372 -8.02 6.23 4.13
CA TYR A 372 -7.28 6.04 2.89
C TYR A 372 -6.00 5.25 3.16
N THR A 373 -6.07 3.92 3.05
CA THR A 373 -4.91 3.01 3.06
C THR A 373 -4.19 3.10 1.72
N HIS A 374 -3.53 4.24 1.47
CA HIS A 374 -3.05 4.65 0.15
C HIS A 374 -2.06 3.64 -0.47
N SER A 375 -0.97 3.31 0.23
CA SER A 375 0.10 2.46 -0.30
C SER A 375 0.90 1.75 0.81
N TYR A 376 1.70 0.74 0.42
CA TYR A 376 2.64 -0.03 1.26
C TYR A 376 2.01 -0.94 2.33
N ARG A 377 2.80 -1.45 3.28
CA ARG A 377 2.35 -2.38 4.33
C ARG A 377 1.78 -1.64 5.54
N GLN A 378 0.58 -2.02 5.96
CA GLN A 378 -0.14 -1.35 7.05
C GLN A 378 -0.84 -2.37 7.94
N TYR A 379 -0.80 -2.17 9.26
CA TYR A 379 -1.43 -3.04 10.24
C TYR A 379 -2.30 -2.24 11.21
N TYR A 380 -3.56 -2.66 11.36
CA TYR A 380 -4.55 -2.05 12.23
C TYR A 380 -5.03 -3.10 13.24
N ARG A 381 -4.86 -2.84 14.54
CA ARG A 381 -5.24 -3.74 15.63
C ARG A 381 -6.19 -3.05 16.58
N ASP A 382 -7.27 -3.71 16.95
CA ASP A 382 -8.25 -3.24 17.95
C ASP A 382 -8.79 -1.83 17.65
N CYS A 383 -8.82 -1.43 16.37
CA CYS A 383 -9.30 -0.12 15.94
C CYS A 383 -10.82 -0.14 15.69
N THR A 384 -11.47 1.01 15.84
CA THR A 384 -12.83 1.22 15.31
C THR A 384 -12.77 2.21 14.15
N ILE A 385 -13.29 1.81 13.00
CA ILE A 385 -13.38 2.64 11.80
C ILE A 385 -14.85 2.84 11.47
N SER A 386 -15.30 4.10 11.39
CA SER A 386 -16.71 4.42 11.12
C SER A 386 -16.89 5.28 9.87
N GLY A 387 -17.84 4.91 9.01
CA GLY A 387 -18.08 5.62 7.77
C GLY A 387 -19.28 5.12 6.97
N THR A 388 -19.38 5.56 5.71
CA THR A 388 -20.55 5.33 4.83
C THR A 388 -20.15 4.74 3.48
N ILE A 389 -19.82 5.58 2.51
CA ILE A 389 -19.38 5.18 1.17
C ILE A 389 -17.86 5.01 1.18
N ASP A 390 -17.39 3.87 0.66
CA ASP A 390 -15.98 3.55 0.42
C ASP A 390 -15.06 3.87 1.61
N PHE A 391 -15.53 3.62 2.83
CA PHE A 391 -14.89 4.24 4.00
C PHE A 391 -13.55 3.59 4.39
N ILE A 392 -13.19 2.45 3.80
CA ILE A 392 -11.83 1.90 3.78
C ILE A 392 -11.43 1.70 2.32
N PHE A 393 -10.47 2.48 1.82
CA PHE A 393 -10.10 2.47 0.40
C PHE A 393 -8.60 2.71 0.18
N GLY A 394 -8.11 2.36 -1.01
CA GLY A 394 -6.70 2.51 -1.39
C GLY A 394 -6.06 1.21 -1.88
N ASP A 395 -4.74 1.23 -2.06
CA ASP A 395 -3.94 0.17 -2.69
C ASP A 395 -2.80 -0.35 -1.78
N ALA A 396 -2.87 -0.07 -0.47
CA ALA A 396 -1.98 -0.66 0.50
C ALA A 396 -2.18 -2.18 0.62
N ALA A 397 -1.13 -2.90 1.03
CA ALA A 397 -1.28 -4.19 1.68
C ALA A 397 -1.67 -3.91 3.14
N ALA A 398 -2.96 -3.94 3.46
CA ALA A 398 -3.46 -3.58 4.78
C ALA A 398 -4.19 -4.75 5.45
N VAL A 399 -3.75 -5.09 6.66
CA VAL A 399 -4.42 -6.09 7.51
C VAL A 399 -5.05 -5.42 8.71
N PHE A 400 -6.35 -5.63 8.86
CA PHE A 400 -7.15 -5.25 10.02
C PHE A 400 -7.38 -6.50 10.85
N GLN A 401 -6.95 -6.47 12.10
CA GLN A 401 -7.12 -7.59 13.02
C GLN A 401 -7.89 -7.15 14.26
N ASN A 402 -8.96 -7.87 14.58
CA ASN A 402 -9.81 -7.56 15.74
C ASN A 402 -10.37 -6.13 15.75
N CYS A 403 -10.61 -5.57 14.56
CA CYS A 403 -11.15 -4.22 14.39
C CYS A 403 -12.69 -4.24 14.29
N LYS A 404 -13.30 -3.08 14.50
CA LYS A 404 -14.73 -2.85 14.32
C LYS A 404 -14.95 -1.90 13.14
N MET A 405 -15.73 -2.34 12.16
CA MET A 405 -16.18 -1.53 11.04
C MET A 405 -17.63 -1.12 11.31
N VAL A 406 -17.83 0.14 11.69
CA VAL A 406 -19.13 0.69 12.07
C VAL A 406 -19.73 1.44 10.89
N VAL A 407 -20.73 0.84 10.24
CA VAL A 407 -21.39 1.45 9.09
C VAL A 407 -22.42 2.47 9.58
N ARG A 408 -22.25 3.72 9.20
CA ARG A 408 -23.08 4.86 9.60
C ARG A 408 -24.23 5.06 8.63
N LYS A 409 -25.30 5.71 9.08
CA LYS A 409 -26.39 6.10 8.16
C LYS A 409 -25.89 7.10 7.10
N PRO A 410 -26.02 6.81 5.79
CA PRO A 410 -25.65 7.73 4.72
C PRO A 410 -26.78 8.74 4.48
N LEU A 411 -26.65 9.59 3.45
CA LEU A 411 -27.79 10.40 2.98
C LEU A 411 -28.86 9.50 2.33
N GLU A 412 -30.06 10.06 2.14
CA GLU A 412 -31.12 9.38 1.41
C GLU A 412 -30.67 8.97 0.00
N ASN A 413 -31.11 7.79 -0.44
CA ASN A 413 -30.79 7.19 -1.75
C ASN A 413 -29.30 6.86 -1.98
N GLN A 414 -28.47 6.87 -0.94
CA GLN A 414 -27.10 6.36 -1.00
C GLN A 414 -27.01 4.93 -0.45
N ALA A 415 -26.08 4.15 -1.01
CA ALA A 415 -25.66 2.86 -0.48
C ALA A 415 -24.29 2.99 0.19
N CYS A 416 -24.01 2.16 1.19
CA CYS A 416 -22.73 2.12 1.87
C CYS A 416 -21.85 0.98 1.34
N MET A 417 -20.54 1.21 1.34
CA MET A 417 -19.53 0.23 0.95
C MET A 417 -18.48 0.21 2.05
N VAL A 418 -18.26 -0.94 2.68
CA VAL A 418 -17.22 -1.07 3.70
C VAL A 418 -15.83 -0.87 3.07
N THR A 419 -15.61 -1.46 1.88
CA THR A 419 -14.32 -1.40 1.20
C THR A 419 -14.41 -0.94 -0.26
N ALA A 420 -13.38 -0.21 -0.71
CA ALA A 420 -13.17 0.13 -2.12
C ALA A 420 -11.69 -0.01 -2.48
N GLN A 421 -11.24 -1.24 -2.73
CA GLN A 421 -9.83 -1.52 -2.94
C GLN A 421 -9.37 -1.10 -4.36
N GLY A 422 -8.23 -0.43 -4.43
CA GLY A 422 -7.69 0.30 -5.58
C GLY A 422 -6.56 -0.37 -6.36
N ARG A 423 -6.39 -1.69 -6.30
CA ARG A 423 -5.26 -2.36 -6.96
C ARG A 423 -5.35 -2.30 -8.47
N LYS A 424 -4.38 -1.61 -9.07
CA LYS A 424 -4.33 -1.35 -10.51
C LYS A 424 -3.49 -2.35 -11.31
N ASP A 425 -2.49 -2.97 -10.69
CA ASP A 425 -1.64 -3.99 -11.32
C ASP A 425 -1.88 -5.36 -10.67
N HIS A 426 -2.03 -6.42 -11.48
CA HIS A 426 -2.33 -7.78 -10.98
C HIS A 426 -1.20 -8.39 -10.14
N ARG A 427 0.04 -7.94 -10.34
CA ARG A 427 1.22 -8.31 -9.55
C ARG A 427 1.44 -7.38 -8.35
N GLY A 428 0.65 -6.32 -8.22
CA GLY A 428 0.69 -5.40 -7.10
C GLY A 428 0.40 -6.09 -5.76
N VAL A 429 1.06 -5.63 -4.71
CA VAL A 429 0.88 -6.16 -3.34
C VAL A 429 -0.44 -5.72 -2.69
N GLY A 430 -1.11 -4.71 -3.24
CA GLY A 430 -2.31 -4.12 -2.66
C GLY A 430 -3.42 -5.13 -2.32
N GLY A 431 -4.08 -4.92 -1.18
CA GLY A 431 -5.18 -5.75 -0.73
C GLY A 431 -5.64 -5.41 0.67
N LEU A 432 -6.95 -5.50 0.89
CA LEU A 432 -7.56 -5.29 2.19
C LEU A 432 -7.90 -6.65 2.81
N VAL A 433 -7.36 -6.92 3.99
CA VAL A 433 -7.61 -8.13 4.76
C VAL A 433 -8.32 -7.76 6.06
N LEU A 434 -9.56 -8.20 6.23
CA LEU A 434 -10.32 -8.04 7.48
C LEU A 434 -10.33 -9.39 8.21
N GLN A 435 -9.48 -9.55 9.22
CA GLN A 435 -9.31 -10.79 9.98
C GLN A 435 -9.84 -10.66 11.40
N ASN A 436 -10.77 -11.54 11.79
CA ASN A 436 -11.38 -11.50 13.12
C ASN A 436 -11.98 -10.14 13.50
N CYS A 437 -12.52 -9.42 12.52
CA CYS A 437 -13.16 -8.14 12.73
C CYS A 437 -14.68 -8.29 12.96
N GLU A 438 -15.35 -7.19 13.29
CA GLU A 438 -16.80 -7.07 13.36
C GLU A 438 -17.28 -6.02 12.33
N ILE A 439 -18.22 -6.39 11.46
CA ILE A 439 -18.94 -5.46 10.58
C ILE A 439 -20.34 -5.26 11.16
N ILE A 440 -20.58 -4.07 11.70
CA ILE A 440 -21.79 -3.76 12.48
C ILE A 440 -22.41 -2.44 12.04
N PRO A 441 -23.74 -2.30 12.16
CA PRO A 441 -24.42 -1.05 11.87
C PRO A 441 -24.40 -0.11 13.08
N ASP A 442 -24.26 1.20 12.84
CA ASP A 442 -24.62 2.21 13.82
C ASP A 442 -26.13 2.14 14.15
N ALA A 443 -26.52 2.59 15.34
CA ALA A 443 -27.91 2.60 15.80
C ALA A 443 -28.89 3.25 14.81
N ALA A 444 -28.48 4.29 14.08
CA ALA A 444 -29.28 4.98 13.08
C ALA A 444 -29.56 4.15 11.81
N ILE A 445 -28.73 3.15 11.49
CA ILE A 445 -29.02 2.18 10.42
C ILE A 445 -30.09 1.17 10.88
N LYS A 446 -30.00 0.66 12.12
CA LYS A 446 -30.90 -0.38 12.63
C LYS A 446 -32.38 -0.01 12.56
N GLY A 447 -32.71 1.29 12.57
CA GLY A 447 -34.07 1.81 12.48
C GLY A 447 -34.44 2.46 11.14
N ALA A 448 -33.61 2.33 10.09
CA ALA A 448 -33.86 2.99 8.82
C ALA A 448 -35.03 2.37 8.04
N ASN A 449 -35.91 3.21 7.48
CA ASN A 449 -37.01 2.83 6.60
C ASN A 449 -37.09 3.81 5.41
N PRO A 450 -36.89 3.35 4.15
CA PRO A 450 -36.52 1.99 3.77
C PRO A 450 -35.15 1.57 4.32
N PRO A 451 -34.85 0.26 4.40
CA PRO A 451 -33.53 -0.22 4.81
C PRO A 451 -32.41 0.38 3.95
N VAL A 452 -31.30 0.76 4.57
CA VAL A 452 -30.11 1.23 3.87
C VAL A 452 -29.45 0.05 3.16
N GLN A 453 -29.09 0.23 1.89
CA GLN A 453 -28.30 -0.77 1.17
C GLN A 453 -26.84 -0.69 1.62
N VAL A 454 -26.28 -1.81 2.07
CA VAL A 454 -24.90 -1.90 2.54
C VAL A 454 -24.22 -3.12 1.95
N PHE A 455 -23.01 -2.92 1.42
CA PHE A 455 -22.18 -3.98 0.84
C PHE A 455 -20.81 -4.04 1.53
N LEU A 456 -20.18 -5.21 1.47
CA LEU A 456 -18.82 -5.48 1.93
C LEU A 456 -17.78 -4.67 1.11
N GLY A 457 -18.07 -4.40 -0.16
CA GLY A 457 -17.26 -3.48 -0.96
C GLY A 457 -17.55 -3.51 -2.45
N ARG A 458 -16.73 -2.77 -3.20
CA ARG A 458 -16.80 -2.63 -4.67
C ARG A 458 -15.43 -2.36 -5.32
N PRO A 459 -15.18 -2.80 -6.57
CA PRO A 459 -13.84 -2.77 -7.16
C PRO A 459 -13.49 -1.39 -7.71
N TRP A 460 -12.84 -0.54 -6.90
CA TRP A 460 -12.46 0.81 -7.35
C TRP A 460 -11.49 0.76 -8.53
N LYS A 461 -10.55 -0.20 -8.55
CA LYS A 461 -9.68 -0.48 -9.71
C LYS A 461 -9.78 -1.93 -10.15
N GLU A 462 -9.27 -2.18 -11.34
CA GLU A 462 -9.48 -3.39 -12.15
C GLU A 462 -9.11 -4.70 -11.45
N PHE A 463 -8.03 -4.71 -10.67
CA PHE A 463 -7.56 -5.90 -9.95
C PHE A 463 -7.82 -5.82 -8.45
N SER A 464 -8.86 -5.07 -8.04
CA SER A 464 -9.30 -4.94 -6.65
C SER A 464 -9.29 -6.29 -5.93
N ARG A 465 -8.74 -6.32 -4.73
CA ARG A 465 -8.49 -7.53 -3.94
C ARG A 465 -8.84 -7.29 -2.48
N THR A 466 -9.83 -8.01 -1.98
CA THR A 466 -10.30 -7.92 -0.59
C THR A 466 -10.65 -9.31 -0.08
N ILE A 467 -10.25 -9.62 1.15
CA ILE A 467 -10.70 -10.81 1.86
C ILE A 467 -11.24 -10.43 3.24
N ILE A 468 -12.40 -11.00 3.56
CA ILE A 468 -13.01 -10.90 4.89
C ILE A 468 -12.99 -12.31 5.46
N MET A 469 -12.21 -12.53 6.51
CA MET A 469 -12.00 -13.86 7.06
C MET A 469 -12.10 -13.90 8.58
N GLN A 470 -12.60 -15.02 9.09
CA GLN A 470 -12.80 -15.25 10.52
C GLN A 470 -13.56 -14.11 11.20
N SER A 471 -14.42 -13.36 10.48
CA SER A 471 -15.02 -12.09 10.94
C SER A 471 -16.51 -12.22 11.20
N PHE A 472 -17.05 -11.40 12.11
CA PHE A 472 -18.48 -11.31 12.37
C PHE A 472 -19.12 -10.31 11.41
N ILE A 473 -20.18 -10.73 10.71
CA ILE A 473 -20.92 -9.91 9.76
C ILE A 473 -22.39 -9.89 10.22
N ASP A 474 -22.88 -8.72 10.64
CA ASP A 474 -24.28 -8.54 11.05
C ASP A 474 -25.23 -8.60 9.83
N GLY A 475 -26.50 -8.94 10.06
CA GLY A 475 -27.50 -9.28 9.03
C GLY A 475 -28.04 -8.13 8.19
N PHE A 476 -27.48 -6.92 8.33
CA PHE A 476 -27.86 -5.72 7.56
C PHE A 476 -27.12 -5.60 6.22
N ILE A 477 -26.11 -6.45 5.99
CA ILE A 477 -25.39 -6.53 4.72
C ILE A 477 -26.31 -7.14 3.66
N ASP A 478 -26.33 -6.53 2.47
CA ASP A 478 -27.08 -7.03 1.33
C ASP A 478 -26.64 -8.49 1.01
N PRO A 479 -27.58 -9.43 0.77
CA PRO A 479 -27.23 -10.83 0.51
C PRO A 479 -26.28 -11.04 -0.69
N THR A 480 -26.28 -10.14 -1.66
CA THR A 480 -25.31 -10.15 -2.78
C THR A 480 -23.87 -9.93 -2.30
N GLY A 481 -23.70 -9.27 -1.14
CA GLY A 481 -22.44 -9.04 -0.44
C GLY A 481 -21.60 -7.94 -1.05
N TRP A 482 -21.44 -7.91 -2.37
CA TRP A 482 -20.53 -7.03 -3.09
C TRP A 482 -21.28 -6.25 -4.17
N SER A 483 -20.94 -4.98 -4.37
CA SER A 483 -21.57 -4.15 -5.42
C SER A 483 -20.63 -3.94 -6.62
N PRO A 484 -21.16 -3.84 -7.85
CA PRO A 484 -20.37 -3.37 -8.97
C PRO A 484 -19.87 -1.94 -8.71
N TRP A 485 -18.70 -1.59 -9.29
CA TRP A 485 -18.25 -0.21 -9.36
C TRP A 485 -19.01 0.55 -10.46
N MET A 486 -18.91 0.05 -11.69
CA MET A 486 -19.62 0.58 -12.85
C MET A 486 -19.76 -0.51 -13.93
N GLY A 487 -21.00 -0.89 -14.25
CA GLY A 487 -21.26 -1.94 -15.23
C GLY A 487 -20.52 -3.24 -14.90
N THR A 488 -19.76 -3.77 -15.85
CA THR A 488 -18.96 -4.99 -15.69
C THR A 488 -17.48 -4.74 -15.34
N PHE A 489 -17.09 -3.49 -15.07
CA PHE A 489 -15.71 -3.15 -14.75
C PHE A 489 -15.21 -3.90 -13.51
N GLY A 490 -14.07 -4.58 -13.65
CA GLY A 490 -13.40 -5.31 -12.56
C GLY A 490 -14.06 -6.62 -12.15
N LEU A 491 -15.26 -6.96 -12.64
CA LEU A 491 -16.00 -8.14 -12.15
C LEU A 491 -15.31 -9.48 -12.50
N ASP A 492 -14.55 -9.50 -13.60
CA ASP A 492 -13.81 -10.70 -14.05
C ASP A 492 -12.40 -10.81 -13.46
N THR A 493 -11.87 -9.72 -12.94
CA THR A 493 -10.44 -9.54 -12.60
C THR A 493 -10.20 -9.20 -11.14
N CYS A 494 -11.23 -8.75 -10.40
CA CYS A 494 -11.14 -8.60 -8.96
C CYS A 494 -10.92 -9.96 -8.28
N TRP A 495 -10.51 -9.92 -7.02
CA TRP A 495 -10.35 -11.09 -6.18
C TRP A 495 -11.01 -10.83 -4.84
N TYR A 496 -12.29 -11.20 -4.72
CA TYR A 496 -13.09 -11.03 -3.51
C TYR A 496 -13.37 -12.36 -2.84
N ALA A 497 -13.09 -12.44 -1.55
CA ALA A 497 -13.09 -13.69 -0.83
C ALA A 497 -13.70 -13.53 0.56
N GLU A 498 -14.42 -14.56 0.99
CA GLU A 498 -14.94 -14.72 2.35
C GLU A 498 -14.49 -16.08 2.90
N TYR A 499 -13.99 -16.12 4.14
CA TYR A 499 -13.48 -17.37 4.72
C TYR A 499 -13.82 -17.49 6.20
N ASN A 500 -14.62 -18.51 6.57
CA ASN A 500 -14.98 -18.83 7.95
C ASN A 500 -15.57 -17.63 8.72
N ASN A 501 -16.38 -16.82 8.05
CA ASN A 501 -17.11 -15.72 8.68
C ASN A 501 -18.31 -16.24 9.48
N ARG A 502 -18.79 -15.43 10.42
CA ARG A 502 -19.88 -15.74 11.35
C ARG A 502 -20.89 -14.60 11.41
N GLY A 503 -22.09 -14.87 11.94
CA GLY A 503 -23.17 -13.88 12.01
C GLY A 503 -24.16 -13.98 10.84
N ALA A 504 -25.29 -13.27 10.94
CA ALA A 504 -26.40 -13.42 10.01
C ALA A 504 -26.08 -12.91 8.58
N GLY A 505 -25.14 -11.97 8.44
CA GLY A 505 -24.68 -11.46 7.14
C GLY A 505 -23.63 -12.34 6.46
N ALA A 506 -23.16 -13.41 7.12
CA ALA A 506 -22.10 -14.28 6.60
C ALA A 506 -22.59 -15.39 5.66
N ASP A 507 -23.90 -15.53 5.43
CA ASP A 507 -24.42 -16.50 4.46
C ASP A 507 -24.00 -16.10 3.03
N THR A 508 -23.26 -16.99 2.37
CA THR A 508 -22.75 -16.78 1.02
C THR A 508 -23.66 -17.34 -0.08
N SER A 509 -24.80 -17.96 0.26
CA SER A 509 -25.67 -18.66 -0.70
C SER A 509 -26.26 -17.78 -1.81
N LYS A 510 -26.33 -16.47 -1.58
CA LYS A 510 -26.89 -15.46 -2.50
C LYS A 510 -25.86 -14.44 -2.99
N ARG A 511 -24.56 -14.68 -2.74
CA ARG A 511 -23.49 -13.79 -3.20
C ARG A 511 -23.49 -13.69 -4.72
N VAL A 512 -22.94 -12.59 -5.21
CA VAL A 512 -22.72 -12.33 -6.63
C VAL A 512 -22.04 -13.50 -7.35
N ASP A 513 -22.36 -13.69 -8.63
CA ASP A 513 -21.82 -14.75 -9.48
C ASP A 513 -20.65 -14.29 -10.37
N TRP A 514 -19.88 -13.31 -9.89
CA TRP A 514 -18.75 -12.76 -10.65
C TRP A 514 -17.59 -13.75 -10.72
N LYS A 515 -16.85 -13.77 -11.83
CA LYS A 515 -15.63 -14.59 -11.94
C LYS A 515 -14.57 -14.17 -10.92
N GLY A 516 -14.51 -12.90 -10.55
CA GLY A 516 -13.61 -12.39 -9.52
C GLY A 516 -13.99 -12.73 -8.08
N TYR A 517 -15.24 -13.18 -7.84
CA TYR A 517 -15.67 -13.65 -6.51
C TYR A 517 -15.27 -15.11 -6.30
N GLN A 518 -14.50 -15.35 -5.23
CA GLN A 518 -13.99 -16.66 -4.86
C GLN A 518 -15.05 -17.43 -4.06
N LYS A 519 -15.88 -18.21 -4.75
CA LYS A 519 -16.96 -19.01 -4.14
C LYS A 519 -16.48 -20.01 -3.09
N GLN A 520 -15.24 -20.47 -3.20
CA GLN A 520 -14.61 -21.40 -2.27
C GLN A 520 -13.17 -20.96 -2.04
N VAL A 521 -12.78 -20.83 -0.77
CA VAL A 521 -11.43 -20.47 -0.36
C VAL A 521 -10.91 -21.58 0.54
N SER A 522 -9.80 -22.22 0.14
CA SER A 522 -9.19 -23.25 0.96
C SER A 522 -8.46 -22.64 2.17
N PRO A 523 -8.26 -23.39 3.26
CA PRO A 523 -7.45 -22.93 4.39
C PRO A 523 -6.04 -22.47 3.98
N GLN A 524 -5.42 -23.13 2.99
CA GLN A 524 -4.09 -22.81 2.49
C GLN A 524 -4.04 -21.48 1.72
N VAL A 525 -5.11 -21.15 0.98
CA VAL A 525 -5.23 -19.85 0.31
C VAL A 525 -5.48 -18.77 1.35
N ALA A 526 -6.42 -19.00 2.27
CA ALA A 526 -6.73 -18.04 3.33
C ALA A 526 -5.50 -17.76 4.22
N SER A 527 -4.64 -18.76 4.48
CA SER A 527 -3.43 -18.57 5.28
C SER A 527 -2.38 -17.66 4.62
N GLN A 528 -2.44 -17.43 3.31
CA GLN A 528 -1.55 -16.47 2.64
C GLN A 528 -1.90 -15.02 2.99
N PHE A 529 -3.11 -14.78 3.50
CA PHE A 529 -3.59 -13.45 3.89
C PHE A 529 -3.44 -13.17 5.38
N THR A 530 -2.87 -14.07 6.19
CA THR A 530 -2.62 -13.79 7.61
C THR A 530 -1.49 -12.78 7.75
N ALA A 531 -1.50 -12.00 8.82
CA ALA A 531 -0.59 -10.87 8.98
C ALA A 531 0.91 -11.25 8.92
N GLY A 532 1.28 -12.45 9.37
CA GLY A 532 2.65 -12.97 9.28
C GLY A 532 3.11 -13.26 7.86
N VAL A 533 2.22 -13.75 7.01
CA VAL A 533 2.57 -14.08 5.63
C VAL A 533 2.39 -12.88 4.71
N TYR A 534 1.22 -12.23 4.76
CA TYR A 534 0.84 -11.18 3.82
C TYR A 534 1.67 -9.90 3.99
N LEU A 535 2.00 -9.55 5.23
CA LEU A 535 2.75 -8.34 5.55
C LEU A 535 4.21 -8.61 5.95
N GLN A 536 4.64 -9.87 6.00
CA GLN A 536 5.90 -10.26 6.65
C GLN A 536 5.94 -9.72 8.11
N GLY A 537 4.78 -9.75 8.78
CA GLY A 537 4.56 -9.00 10.02
C GLY A 537 5.38 -9.48 11.22
N ASP A 538 5.92 -10.70 11.18
CA ASP A 538 6.80 -11.21 12.24
C ASP A 538 8.10 -10.39 12.36
N ASP A 539 8.54 -9.72 11.28
CA ASP A 539 9.79 -8.97 11.24
C ASP A 539 9.66 -7.54 11.80
N TRP A 540 8.47 -6.94 11.73
CA TRP A 540 8.27 -5.53 12.07
C TRP A 540 7.08 -5.23 12.97
N ILE A 541 6.07 -6.11 13.05
CA ILE A 541 4.92 -5.97 13.96
C ILE A 541 5.23 -6.64 15.29
N LYS A 542 5.61 -7.92 15.26
CA LYS A 542 5.88 -8.71 16.47
C LYS A 542 6.90 -8.07 17.42
N PRO A 543 8.01 -7.45 16.95
CA PRO A 543 8.95 -6.81 17.85
C PRO A 543 8.35 -5.67 18.66
N THR A 544 7.31 -4.99 18.15
CA THR A 544 6.67 -3.83 18.82
C THR A 544 5.93 -4.18 20.11
N GLY A 545 5.61 -5.46 20.33
CA GLY A 545 4.90 -5.93 21.51
C GLY A 545 3.39 -5.63 21.53
N ILE A 546 2.81 -5.07 20.46
CA ILE A 546 1.34 -4.98 20.35
C ILE A 546 0.72 -6.37 20.19
N PRO A 547 -0.55 -6.56 20.60
CA PRO A 547 -1.29 -7.76 20.28
C PRO A 547 -1.26 -8.07 18.78
N TYR A 548 -0.82 -9.27 18.43
CA TYR A 548 -0.56 -9.65 17.05
C TYR A 548 -0.70 -11.16 16.89
N ASP A 549 -1.63 -11.59 16.03
CA ASP A 549 -1.75 -12.97 15.58
C ASP A 549 -1.10 -13.11 14.19
N SER A 550 0.06 -13.77 14.11
CA SER A 550 0.79 -13.99 12.85
C SER A 550 0.00 -14.87 11.86
N GLY A 551 -0.70 -15.88 12.37
CA GLY A 551 -1.46 -16.85 11.58
C GLY A 551 -2.97 -16.66 11.61
N MET A 552 -3.71 -17.75 11.42
CA MET A 552 -5.14 -17.79 11.68
C MET A 552 -5.42 -17.56 13.16
N VAL A 553 -6.43 -16.75 13.47
CA VAL A 553 -6.86 -16.54 14.85
C VAL A 553 -7.48 -17.84 15.37
N LYS A 554 -6.99 -18.31 16.52
CA LYS A 554 -7.56 -19.49 17.18
C LYS A 554 -8.93 -19.09 17.72
N THR A 555 -9.98 -19.68 17.19
CA THR A 555 -11.33 -19.54 17.77
C THR A 555 -11.32 -20.25 19.13
N ALA A 556 -11.65 -19.51 20.19
CA ALA A 556 -11.85 -20.05 21.53
C ALA A 556 -13.07 -20.98 21.58
#